data_AF-M2YJT9-F1
#
_entry.id   AF-M2YJT9-F1
#
_cell.length_a   1.000
_cell.length_b   1.000
_cell.length_c   1.000
_cell.angle_alpha   90.00
_cell.angle_beta   90.00
_cell.angle_gamma   90.00
#
_symmetry.space_group_name_H-M   'P 1'
#
loop_
_entity.id
_entity.type
_entity.pdbx_description
1 polymer ?
#
loop_
_entity_poly.entity_id
_entity_poly.type
_entity_poly.pdbx_seq_one_letter_code
_entity_poly.pdbx_strand_id
1 'polypeptide(L)'
;MAETEEKTETAAPTSRQVAAARDFVKRHGKPSRAVVENIGRIGARVVLVGADGALGDVVVASTEAGEALVEAVEDLEPAEWDNETVKATKIGAEHRRRMAGK
;
A
#
# COMPACT_ATOMS: atom_id res chain seq x y z
N MET A 1 4.63 39.67 -0.52
CA MET A 1 5.98 39.09 -0.38
C MET A 1 5.87 37.91 0.56
N ALA A 2 5.74 36.72 -0.03
CA ALA A 2 6.00 35.37 0.48
C ALA A 2 5.04 34.40 -0.23
N GLU A 3 5.18 34.28 -1.55
CA GLU A 3 4.75 33.06 -2.22
C GLU A 3 5.76 32.00 -1.79
N THR A 4 5.33 31.13 -0.89
CA THR A 4 6.07 29.91 -0.59
C THR A 4 5.74 28.95 -1.71
N GLU A 5 6.65 28.82 -2.67
CA GLU A 5 6.63 27.73 -3.64
C GLU A 5 6.70 26.41 -2.87
N GLU A 6 5.54 25.81 -2.61
CA GLU A 6 5.43 24.43 -2.18
C GLU A 6 5.88 23.58 -3.37
N LYS A 7 7.16 23.19 -3.36
CA LYS A 7 7.71 22.22 -4.30
C LYS A 7 6.98 20.90 -4.07
N THR A 8 5.92 20.64 -4.83
CA THR A 8 5.30 19.32 -4.97
C THR A 8 6.31 18.42 -5.68
N GLU A 9 7.30 17.96 -4.95
CA GLU A 9 8.21 16.94 -5.41
C GLU A 9 7.38 15.66 -5.49
N THR A 10 7.01 15.27 -6.72
CA THR A 10 6.47 13.94 -7.06
C THR A 10 7.49 12.89 -6.64
N ALA A 11 7.53 12.59 -5.34
CA ALA A 11 8.56 11.76 -4.76
C ALA A 11 8.21 10.31 -5.06
N ALA A 12 8.88 9.74 -6.06
CA ALA A 12 8.84 8.31 -6.36
C ALA A 12 8.98 7.46 -5.08
N PRO A 13 8.39 6.26 -5.04
CA PRO A 13 8.53 5.39 -3.89
C PRO A 13 10.00 5.08 -3.61
N THR A 14 10.38 5.14 -2.34
CA THR A 14 11.70 4.77 -1.87
C THR A 14 11.98 3.28 -2.10
N SER A 15 13.26 2.93 -2.20
CA SER A 15 13.69 1.53 -2.31
C SER A 15 13.18 0.64 -1.18
N ARG A 16 13.03 1.19 0.04
CA ARG A 16 12.47 0.47 1.19
C ARG A 16 10.99 0.16 1.03
N GLN A 17 10.20 1.09 0.48
CA GLN A 17 8.77 0.88 0.20
C GLN A 17 8.59 -0.20 -0.87
N VAL A 18 9.37 -0.13 -1.96
CA VAL A 18 9.38 -1.15 -3.02
C VAL A 18 9.79 -2.53 -2.46
N ALA A 19 10.84 -2.58 -1.64
CA ALA A 19 11.28 -3.83 -1.03
C ALA A 19 10.22 -4.43 -0.09
N ALA A 20 9.52 -3.61 0.70
CA ALA A 20 8.44 -4.06 1.58
C ALA A 20 7.27 -4.65 0.79
N ALA A 21 6.86 -3.99 -0.31
CA ALA A 21 5.79 -4.49 -1.17
C ALA A 21 6.18 -5.81 -1.86
N ARG A 22 7.41 -5.92 -2.39
CA ARG A 22 7.91 -7.18 -2.99
C ARG A 22 7.96 -8.33 -1.98
N ASP A 23 8.44 -8.05 -0.78
CA ASP A 23 8.51 -9.02 0.30
C ASP A 23 7.12 -9.49 0.73
N PHE A 24 6.14 -8.58 0.78
CA PHE A 24 4.74 -8.93 1.00
C PHE A 24 4.20 -9.89 -0.07
N VAL A 25 4.34 -9.54 -1.36
CA VAL A 25 3.90 -10.40 -2.48
C VAL A 25 4.56 -11.78 -2.39
N LYS A 26 5.86 -11.84 -2.10
CA LYS A 26 6.60 -13.09 -1.94
C LYS A 26 6.07 -13.97 -0.80
N ARG A 27 5.66 -13.37 0.32
CA ARG A 27 5.17 -14.09 1.51
C ARG A 27 3.73 -14.56 1.37
N HIS A 28 2.89 -13.77 0.69
CA HIS A 28 1.43 -13.93 0.71
C HIS A 28 0.82 -14.40 -0.62
N GLY A 29 1.66 -14.59 -1.65
CA GLY A 29 1.28 -15.20 -2.92
C GLY A 29 0.81 -14.20 -3.98
N LYS A 30 0.49 -14.74 -5.16
CA LYS A 30 0.16 -13.99 -6.38
C LYS A 30 -1.23 -14.38 -6.92
N PRO A 31 -1.97 -13.47 -7.57
CA PRO A 31 -1.72 -12.02 -7.57
C PRO A 31 -2.06 -11.42 -6.20
N SER A 32 -1.28 -10.42 -5.78
CA SER A 32 -1.64 -9.57 -4.65
C SER A 32 -2.25 -8.28 -5.18
N ARG A 33 -3.06 -7.60 -4.36
CA ARG A 33 -3.71 -6.33 -4.73
C ARG A 33 -3.18 -5.18 -3.89
N ALA A 34 -3.20 -3.98 -4.44
CA ALA A 34 -2.83 -2.76 -3.76
C ALA A 34 -3.93 -1.70 -3.92
N VAL A 35 -4.44 -1.20 -2.79
CA VAL A 35 -5.39 -0.10 -2.76
C VAL A 35 -4.68 1.16 -2.27
N VAL A 36 -4.64 2.20 -3.10
CA VAL A 36 -3.96 3.47 -2.79
C VAL A 36 -4.99 4.47 -2.29
N GLU A 37 -4.85 4.89 -1.03
CA GLU A 37 -5.79 5.79 -0.35
C GLU A 37 -5.07 7.06 0.11
N ASN A 38 -5.58 8.23 -0.28
CA ASN A 38 -5.08 9.50 0.23
C ASN A 38 -5.39 9.62 1.74
N ILE A 39 -4.38 9.95 2.55
CA ILE A 39 -4.52 10.12 4.01
C ILE A 39 -4.27 11.58 4.45
N GLY A 40 -4.58 12.53 3.56
CA GLY A 40 -4.40 13.96 3.75
C GLY A 40 -2.95 14.39 3.60
N ARG A 41 -2.50 15.34 4.42
CA ARG A 41 -1.18 15.98 4.29
C ARG A 41 0.01 15.05 4.53
N ILE A 42 -0.22 13.86 5.08
CA ILE A 42 0.84 12.86 5.33
C ILE A 42 1.24 12.16 4.02
N GLY A 43 0.34 12.10 3.04
CA GLY A 43 0.55 11.42 1.76
C GLY A 43 -0.54 10.40 1.46
N ALA A 44 -0.14 9.22 1.00
CA ALA A 44 -1.06 8.12 0.73
C ALA A 44 -0.66 6.84 1.45
N ARG A 45 -1.65 5.99 1.69
CA ARG A 45 -1.52 4.66 2.24
C ARG A 45 -1.78 3.65 1.13
N VAL A 46 -0.83 2.75 0.91
CA VAL A 46 -0.97 1.62 0.00
C VAL A 46 -1.26 0.37 0.84
N VAL A 47 -2.53 -0.05 0.85
CA VAL A 47 -2.96 -1.27 1.54
C VAL A 47 -2.74 -2.45 0.61
N LEU A 48 -1.92 -3.41 1.06
CA LEU A 48 -1.62 -4.61 0.30
C LEU A 48 -2.54 -5.75 0.75
N VAL A 49 -3.16 -6.45 -0.20
CA VAL A 49 -4.03 -7.60 0.04
C VAL A 49 -3.41 -8.83 -0.62
N GLY A 50 -2.99 -9.79 0.19
CA GLY A 50 -2.36 -11.02 -0.28
C GLY A 50 -3.40 -12.01 -0.82
N ALA A 51 -2.97 -12.91 -1.70
CA ALA A 51 -3.82 -14.00 -2.20
C ALA A 51 -4.31 -14.95 -1.07
N ASP A 52 -3.55 -15.03 0.02
CA ASP A 52 -3.94 -15.77 1.23
C ASP A 52 -4.94 -15.02 2.13
N GLY A 53 -5.20 -13.74 1.85
CA GLY A 53 -6.06 -12.83 2.60
C GLY A 53 -5.34 -12.00 3.67
N ALA A 54 -4.01 -12.04 3.73
CA ALA A 54 -3.24 -11.17 4.60
C ALA A 54 -3.35 -9.70 4.17
N LEU A 55 -3.14 -8.80 5.15
CA LEU A 55 -3.10 -7.36 4.93
C LEU A 55 -1.74 -6.78 5.31
N GLY A 56 -1.16 -6.01 4.40
CA GLY A 56 0.06 -5.21 4.59
C GLY A 56 -0.24 -3.71 4.44
N ASP A 57 0.68 -2.87 4.89
CA ASP A 57 0.54 -1.42 4.81
C ASP A 57 1.87 -0.77 4.45
N VAL A 58 1.85 0.15 3.48
CA VAL A 58 2.99 0.98 3.09
C VAL A 58 2.53 2.43 2.96
N VAL A 59 3.10 3.33 3.76
CA VAL A 59 2.83 4.77 3.63
C VAL A 59 3.84 5.40 2.70
N VAL A 60 3.35 6.21 1.75
CA VAL A 60 4.10 6.91 0.70
C VAL A 60 3.78 8.40 0.72
N ALA A 61 4.63 9.20 0.06
CA ALA A 61 4.55 10.66 0.12
C ALA A 61 3.31 11.26 -0.57
N SER A 62 2.73 10.55 -1.55
CA SER A 62 1.53 11.00 -2.27
C SER A 62 0.81 9.82 -2.94
N THR A 63 -0.37 10.07 -3.51
CA THR A 63 -1.12 9.08 -4.30
C THR A 63 -0.33 8.64 -5.53
N GLU A 64 0.34 9.58 -6.21
CA GLU A 64 1.18 9.30 -7.38
C GLU A 64 2.37 8.41 -7.00
N ALA A 65 2.96 8.63 -5.82
CA ALA A 65 4.02 7.76 -5.30
C ALA A 65 3.49 6.34 -4.98
N GLY A 66 2.21 6.23 -4.61
CA GLY A 66 1.53 4.96 -4.37
C GLY A 66 1.26 4.22 -5.67
N GLU A 67 0.73 4.89 -6.68
CA GLU A 67 0.55 4.33 -8.02
C GLU A 67 1.88 3.84 -8.61
N ALA A 68 2.93 4.67 -8.52
CA ALA A 68 4.28 4.30 -8.93
C ALA A 68 4.86 3.11 -8.13
N LEU A 69 4.46 2.94 -6.86
CA LEU A 69 4.85 1.76 -6.07
C LEU A 69 4.19 0.50 -6.62
N VAL A 70 2.91 0.56 -6.97
CA VAL A 70 2.17 -0.57 -7.54
C VAL A 70 2.80 -0.99 -8.87
N GLU A 71 3.07 -0.03 -9.76
CA GLU A 71 3.70 -0.28 -11.06
C GLU A 71 5.11 -0.89 -10.96
N ALA A 72 5.88 -0.53 -9.92
CA ALA A 72 7.25 -1.00 -9.74
C ALA A 72 7.37 -2.44 -9.19
N VAL A 73 6.26 -3.06 -8.81
CA VAL A 73 6.20 -4.37 -8.15
C VAL A 73 5.45 -5.36 -9.02
N GLU A 74 6.17 -6.37 -9.52
CA GLU A 74 5.58 -7.48 -10.27
C GLU A 74 4.55 -8.23 -9.42
N ASP A 75 3.44 -8.63 -10.06
CA ASP A 75 2.30 -9.35 -9.45
C ASP A 75 1.57 -8.59 -8.32
N LEU A 76 1.72 -7.26 -8.29
CA LEU A 76 0.92 -6.37 -7.47
C LEU A 76 -0.06 -5.58 -8.36
N GLU A 77 -1.33 -5.93 -8.28
CA GLU A 77 -2.37 -5.32 -9.10
C GLU A 77 -2.96 -4.08 -8.42
N PRO A 78 -3.17 -2.97 -9.15
CA PRO A 78 -3.96 -1.86 -8.62
C PRO A 78 -5.40 -2.32 -8.39
N ALA A 79 -5.96 -1.94 -7.25
CA ALA A 79 -7.32 -2.29 -6.86
C ALA A 79 -8.00 -1.15 -6.11
N GLU A 80 -9.32 -1.26 -6.00
CA GLU A 80 -10.16 -0.40 -5.17
C GLU A 80 -10.81 -1.23 -4.06
N TRP A 81 -11.42 -0.55 -3.08
CA TRP A 81 -12.26 -1.19 -2.07
C TRP A 81 -13.62 -1.61 -2.62
N ASP A 82 -13.59 -2.54 -3.57
CA ASP A 82 -14.76 -3.19 -4.13
C ASP A 82 -15.13 -4.48 -3.36
N ASN A 83 -16.23 -5.11 -3.78
CA ASN A 83 -16.71 -6.33 -3.16
C ASN A 83 -15.69 -7.47 -3.22
N GLU A 84 -14.90 -7.54 -4.30
CA GLU A 84 -13.95 -8.61 -4.53
C GLU A 84 -12.73 -8.49 -3.62
N THR A 85 -12.18 -7.28 -3.53
CA THR A 85 -11.02 -6.94 -2.71
C THR A 85 -11.34 -7.07 -1.23
N VAL A 86 -12.53 -6.64 -0.80
CA VAL A 86 -13.00 -6.85 0.58
C VAL A 86 -13.13 -8.34 0.89
N LYS A 87 -13.72 -9.13 -0.01
CA LYS A 87 -13.88 -10.59 0.16
C LYS A 87 -12.57 -11.36 0.21
N ALA A 88 -11.52 -10.85 -0.44
CA ALA A 88 -10.19 -11.46 -0.40
C ALA A 88 -9.56 -11.39 1.00
N THR A 89 -9.92 -10.39 1.82
CA THR A 89 -9.31 -10.21 3.16
C THR A 89 -9.72 -11.29 4.16
N LYS A 90 -8.76 -11.74 5.00
CA LYS A 90 -9.01 -12.67 6.11
C LYS A 90 -8.55 -12.08 7.44
N ILE A 91 -9.48 -11.51 8.18
CA ILE A 91 -9.22 -10.93 9.49
C ILE A 91 -9.35 -12.01 10.59
N GLY A 92 -8.24 -12.72 10.82
CA GLY A 92 -8.10 -13.75 11.85
C GLY A 92 -7.67 -13.23 13.22
N ALA A 93 -7.62 -14.11 14.23
CA ALA A 93 -7.18 -13.76 15.58
C ALA A 93 -5.74 -13.23 15.62
N GLU A 94 -4.85 -13.79 14.80
CA GLU A 94 -3.47 -13.32 14.67
C GLU A 94 -3.39 -11.90 14.12
N HIS A 95 -4.12 -11.62 13.04
CA HIS A 95 -4.19 -10.27 12.47
C HIS A 95 -4.68 -9.26 13.51
N ARG A 96 -5.72 -9.60 14.29
CA ARG A 96 -6.23 -8.74 15.37
C ARG A 96 -5.19 -8.50 16.48
N ARG A 97 -4.38 -9.50 16.84
CA ARG A 97 -3.29 -9.34 17.82
C ARG A 97 -2.23 -8.36 17.32
N ARG A 98 -1.79 -8.51 16.07
CA ARG A 98 -0.85 -7.59 15.42
C ARG A 98 -1.38 -6.16 15.41
N MET A 99 -2.67 -5.96 15.07
CA MET A 99 -3.32 -4.65 15.11
C MET A 99 -3.41 -4.06 16.52
N ALA A 100 -3.49 -4.90 17.55
CA ALA A 100 -3.47 -4.48 18.95
C ALA A 100 -2.04 -4.22 19.49
N GLY A 101 -1.00 -4.34 18.66
CA GLY A 101 0.40 -4.20 19.07
C GLY A 101 0.89 -5.32 19.98
N LYS A 102 0.26 -6.51 19.92
CA LYS A 102 0.60 -7.70 20.71
C LYS A 102 1.09 -8.85 19.86
#